data_AF-A0A522V8J5-F1
#
_entry.id   AF-A0A522V8J5-F1
#
_cell.length_a   1.000
_cell.length_b   1.000
_cell.length_c   1.000
_cell.angle_alpha   90.00
_cell.angle_beta   90.00
_cell.angle_gamma   90.00
#
_symmetry.space_group_name_H-M   'P 1'
#
loop_
_entity.id
_entity.type
_entity.pdbx_description
1 polymer ?
#
loop_
_entity_poly.entity_id
_entity_poly.type
_entity_poly.pdbx_seq_one_letter_code
_entity_poly.pdbx_strand_id
1 'polypeptide(L)'
;MPTATLTSKGQVTIPIIVRKRLNIDSGDRIEFVELSDGEFALKAATRDIRELRGIIPKPSAPVSVEDMNRAIAKMGRSDENR
;
A
#
# COMPACT_ATOMS: atom_id res chain seq x y z
N MET A 1 -17.45 -17.59 -16.88
CA MET A 1 -16.76 -16.48 -16.19
C MET A 1 -17.55 -16.12 -14.95
N PRO A 2 -16.92 -15.92 -13.78
CA PRO A 2 -17.64 -15.38 -12.62
C PRO A 2 -18.10 -13.95 -12.94
N THR A 3 -19.40 -13.70 -12.79
CA THR A 3 -20.01 -12.38 -12.92
C THR A 3 -20.73 -12.01 -11.63
N ALA A 4 -20.97 -10.72 -11.42
CA ALA A 4 -21.69 -10.21 -10.28
C ALA A 4 -22.57 -9.04 -10.71
N THR A 5 -23.72 -8.89 -10.04
CA THR A 5 -24.67 -7.81 -10.32
C THR A 5 -24.51 -6.71 -9.28
N LEU A 6 -24.51 -5.47 -9.74
CA LEU A 6 -24.56 -4.31 -8.86
C LEU A 6 -25.95 -4.21 -8.24
N THR A 7 -26.03 -4.20 -6.91
CA THR A 7 -27.30 -3.99 -6.21
C THR A 7 -27.74 -2.53 -6.32
N SER A 8 -29.00 -2.24 -6.01
CA SER A 8 -29.51 -0.86 -5.94
C SER A 8 -28.78 0.03 -4.93
N LYS A 9 -28.07 -0.58 -3.96
CA LYS A 9 -27.23 0.12 -2.98
C LYS A 9 -25.79 0.32 -3.44
N GLY A 10 -25.47 -0.02 -4.69
CA GLY A 10 -24.11 0.11 -5.23
C GLY A 10 -23.14 -0.95 -4.71
N GLN A 11 -23.62 -2.09 -4.21
CA GLN A 11 -22.77 -3.17 -3.73
C GLN A 11 -22.61 -4.25 -4.79
N VAL A 12 -21.39 -4.79 -4.93
CA VAL A 12 -21.11 -5.96 -5.76
C VAL A 12 -20.62 -7.11 -4.88
N THR A 13 -21.15 -8.31 -5.10
CA THR A 13 -20.69 -9.51 -4.38
C THR A 13 -19.54 -10.15 -5.14
N ILE A 14 -18.37 -10.29 -4.52
CA ILE A 14 -17.24 -11.01 -5.12
C ILE A 14 -17.50 -12.52 -5.02
N PRO A 15 -17.60 -13.27 -6.13
CA PRO A 15 -17.88 -14.70 -6.09
C PRO A 15 -16.81 -15.49 -5.33
N ILE A 16 -17.19 -16.59 -4.68
CA ILE A 16 -16.30 -17.38 -3.79
C ILE A 16 -15.00 -17.80 -4.48
N ILE A 17 -15.05 -18.15 -5.77
CA ILE A 17 -13.87 -18.55 -6.55
C ILE A 17 -12.87 -17.40 -6.64
N VAL A 18 -13.35 -16.17 -6.84
CA VAL A 18 -12.52 -14.97 -6.94
C VAL A 18 -11.93 -14.62 -5.57
N ARG A 19 -12.74 -14.68 -4.49
CA ARG A 19 -12.25 -14.44 -3.12
C ARG A 19 -11.10 -15.37 -2.72
N LYS A 20 -11.27 -16.67 -2.99
CA LYS A 20 -10.23 -17.68 -2.73
C LYS A 20 -8.96 -17.42 -3.52
N ARG A 21 -9.08 -16.96 -4.77
CA ARG A 21 -7.93 -16.67 -5.64
C ARG A 21 -7.18 -15.41 -5.19
N LEU A 22 -7.91 -14.40 -4.73
CA LEU A 22 -7.35 -13.16 -4.18
C LEU A 22 -6.91 -13.28 -2.71
N ASN A 23 -7.22 -14.41 -2.05
CA ASN A 23 -6.98 -14.65 -0.63
C ASN A 23 -7.53 -13.51 0.25
N ILE A 24 -8.81 -13.19 0.05
CA ILE A 24 -9.54 -12.16 0.80
C ILE A 24 -10.71 -12.75 1.58
N ASP A 25 -10.94 -12.22 2.77
CA ASP A 25 -12.03 -12.54 3.68
C ASP A 25 -12.81 -11.29 4.12
N SER A 26 -13.87 -11.48 4.91
CA SER A 26 -14.66 -10.37 5.46
C SER A 26 -13.81 -9.45 6.33
N GLY A 27 -13.79 -8.16 6.00
CA GLY A 27 -13.00 -7.15 6.70
C GLY A 27 -11.73 -6.74 5.94
N ASP A 28 -11.32 -7.51 4.94
CA ASP A 28 -10.17 -7.17 4.12
C ASP A 28 -10.45 -5.98 3.21
N ARG A 29 -9.42 -5.16 3.01
CA ARG A 29 -9.46 -4.01 2.10
C ARG A 29 -9.16 -4.45 0.68
N ILE A 30 -9.91 -3.88 -0.26
CA ILE A 30 -9.73 -4.09 -1.70
C ILE A 30 -9.53 -2.73 -2.35
N GLU A 31 -8.51 -2.64 -3.19
CA GLU A 31 -8.23 -1.47 -4.00
C GLU A 31 -8.79 -1.67 -5.42
N PHE A 32 -9.41 -0.63 -5.95
CA PHE A 32 -9.78 -0.53 -7.36
C PHE A 32 -8.70 0.28 -8.06
N VAL A 33 -8.01 -0.36 -9.01
CA VAL A 33 -6.93 0.27 -9.76
C VAL A 33 -7.36 0.39 -11.21
N GLU A 34 -7.44 1.61 -11.73
CA GLU A 34 -7.71 1.85 -13.13
C GLU A 34 -6.50 1.41 -13.97
N LEU A 35 -6.73 0.50 -14.93
CA LEU A 35 -5.71 0.02 -15.86
C LEU A 35 -5.76 0.78 -17.18
N SER A 36 -6.97 1.10 -17.63
CA SER A 36 -7.29 1.89 -18.81
C SER A 36 -8.69 2.52 -18.62
N ASP A 37 -9.09 3.42 -19.52
CA ASP A 37 -10.37 4.14 -19.41
C ASP A 37 -11.55 3.17 -19.25
N GLY A 38 -12.17 3.18 -18.06
CA GLY A 38 -13.29 2.30 -17.71
C GLY A 38 -12.92 0.85 -17.37
N GLU A 39 -11.64 0.49 -17.37
CA GLU A 39 -11.16 -0.84 -16.98
C GLU A 39 -10.46 -0.79 -15.62
N PHE A 40 -11.02 -1.53 -14.65
CA PHE A 40 -10.50 -1.59 -13.29
C PHE A 40 -10.06 -2.99 -12.91
N ALA A 41 -8.88 -3.08 -12.30
CA ALA A 41 -8.43 -4.26 -11.58
C ALA A 41 -8.84 -4.18 -10.10
N LEU A 42 -9.22 -5.33 -9.54
CA LEU A 42 -9.35 -5.51 -8.09
C LEU A 42 -8.04 -6.03 -7.53
N LYS A 43 -7.50 -5.34 -6.53
CA LYS A 43 -6.28 -5.75 -5.85
C LYS A 43 -6.56 -5.96 -4.36
N ALA A 44 -6.16 -7.11 -3.84
CA ALA A 44 -6.21 -7.37 -2.41
C ALA A 44 -5.18 -6.47 -1.70
N ALA A 45 -5.66 -5.59 -0.82
CA ALA A 45 -4.82 -4.77 0.05
C ALA A 45 -4.74 -5.39 1.45
N THR A 46 -4.42 -6.68 1.49
CA THR A 46 -4.39 -7.52 2.70
C THR A 46 -3.04 -7.50 3.41
N ARG A 47 -2.07 -6.72 2.92
CA ARG A 47 -0.73 -6.69 3.50
C ARG A 47 -0.76 -6.12 4.90
N ASP A 48 -0.18 -6.86 5.82
CA ASP A 48 -0.11 -6.44 7.21
C ASP A 48 1.07 -5.47 7.40
N ILE A 49 0.88 -4.39 8.17
CA ILE A 49 1.98 -3.47 8.52
C ILE A 49 3.13 -4.20 9.25
N ARG A 50 2.83 -5.31 9.93
CA ARG A 50 3.80 -6.21 10.57
C ARG A 50 4.77 -6.83 9.56
N GLU A 51 4.41 -6.94 8.28
CA GLU A 51 5.33 -7.36 7.22
C GLU A 51 6.49 -6.37 7.02
N LEU A 52 6.33 -5.10 7.42
CA LEU A 52 7.42 -4.11 7.37
C LEU A 52 8.42 -4.27 8.52
N ARG A 53 8.08 -5.04 9.54
CA ARG A 53 8.93 -5.22 10.72
C ARG A 53 10.24 -5.91 10.32
N GLY A 54 11.35 -5.23 10.56
CA GLY A 54 12.69 -5.78 10.31
C GLY A 54 13.24 -5.54 8.91
N ILE A 55 12.53 -4.81 8.04
CA ILE A 55 13.04 -4.41 6.72
C ILE A 55 14.25 -3.46 6.84
N ILE A 56 14.27 -2.62 7.87
CA ILE A 56 15.38 -1.71 8.13
C ILE A 56 16.38 -2.43 9.06
N PRO A 57 17.63 -2.66 8.62
CA PRO A 57 18.65 -3.26 9.46
C PRO A 57 18.97 -2.35 10.65
N LYS A 58 19.35 -2.96 11.78
CA LYS A 58 19.79 -2.20 12.95
C LYS A 58 21.00 -1.32 12.57
N PRO A 59 20.99 -0.02 12.88
CA PRO A 59 22.14 0.84 12.59
C PRO A 59 23.36 0.39 13.40
N SER A 60 24.55 0.56 12.82
CA SER A 60 25.82 0.19 13.46
C SER A 60 26.11 1.00 14.73
N ALA A 61 25.59 2.23 14.80
CA ALA A 61 25.61 3.09 15.96
C ALA A 61 24.28 3.84 16.11
N PRO A 62 23.82 4.13 17.34
CA PRO A 62 22.69 5.02 17.55
C PRO A 62 23.05 6.44 17.09
N VAL A 63 22.08 7.15 16.53
CA VAL A 63 22.24 8.54 16.07
C VAL A 63 21.24 9.40 16.84
N SER A 64 21.67 10.58 17.30
CA SER A 64 20.78 11.51 17.98
C SER A 64 19.91 12.29 16.99
N VAL A 65 18.76 12.79 17.45
CA VAL A 65 17.87 13.63 16.61
C VAL A 65 18.61 14.90 16.19
N GLU A 66 19.47 15.43 17.06
CA GLU A 66 20.31 16.58 16.77
C GLU A 66 21.28 16.31 15.61
N ASP A 67 21.91 15.12 15.57
CA ASP A 67 22.80 14.72 14.48
C ASP A 67 22.03 14.58 13.16
N MET A 68 20.82 14.02 13.21
CA MET A 68 19.93 13.91 12.04
C MET A 68 19.56 15.29 11.48
N ASN A 69 19.13 16.20 12.35
CA ASN A 69 18.77 17.56 11.95
C ASN A 69 19.95 18.33 11.36
N ARG A 70 21.17 18.16 11.92
CA ARG A 70 22.39 18.76 11.34
C ARG A 70 22.70 18.20 9.96
N ALA A 71 22.51 16.90 9.73
CA ALA A 71 22.71 16.28 8.42
C ALA A 71 21.71 16.81 7.38
N ILE A 72 20.42 16.90 7.74
CA ILE A 72 19.37 17.47 6.87
C ILE A 72 19.71 18.92 6.49
N ALA A 73 20.08 19.75 7.48
CA ALA A 73 20.43 21.14 7.25
C ALA A 73 21.67 21.32 6.35
N LYS A 74 22.65 20.41 6.45
CA LYS A 74 23.85 20.40 5.58
C LYS A 74 23.50 20.02 4.14
N MET A 75 22.61 19.04 3.95
CA MET A 75 22.19 18.59 2.63
C MET A 75 21.29 19.62 1.93
N GLY A 76 20.31 20.20 2.63
CA GLY A 76 19.42 21.23 2.06
C GLY A 76 20.15 22.52 1.64
N ARG A 77 21.36 22.77 2.17
CA ARG A 77 22.21 23.90 1.76
C ARG A 77 22.97 23.67 0.44
N SER A 78 23.00 22.43 -0.05
CA SER A 78 23.75 22.06 -1.26
C SER A 78 22.95 22.31 -2.55
N ASP A 79 21.64 22.55 -2.45
CA ASP A 79 20.74 22.80 -3.59
C ASP A 79 20.62 24.30 -3.97
N GLU A 80 21.21 25.22 -3.20
CA GLU A 80 21.14 26.67 -3.48
C GLU A 80 22.21 27.16 -4.49
N ASN A 81 22.98 26.24 -5.09
CA ASN A 81 24.04 26.57 -6.05
C ASN A 81 23.85 25.87 -7.41
N ARG A 82 22.60 25.60 -7.81
CA ARG A 82 22.25 25.07 -9.14
C ARG A 82 21.07 25.80 -9.76
#